data_AF-A0A9N9JQX5-F1
#
_entry.id   AF-A0A9N9JQX5-F1
#
_cell.length_a   1.000
_cell.length_b   1.000
_cell.length_c   1.000
_cell.angle_alpha   90.00
_cell.angle_beta   90.00
_cell.angle_gamma   90.00
#
_symmetry.space_group_name_H-M   'P 1'
#
loop_
_entity.id
_entity.type
_entity.pdbx_description
1 polymer ?
#
loop_
_entity_poly.entity_id
_entity_poly.type
_entity_poly.pdbx_seq_one_letter_code
_entity_poly.pdbx_strand_id
1 'polypeptide(L)'
;EELQCKQAINIKQDEIGNTLAFNGWKNINHQEVLGSVLITSKEKVLVWRAEDISDDSAYTVDVVKKIKSFFTHAEKDGIKIIAIVMDSASTYASA
;
A
#
# COMPACT_ATOMS: atom_id res chain seq x y z
N GLU A 1 21.26 -1.27 4.06
CA GLU A 1 21.00 -1.24 2.60
C GLU A 1 20.85 -2.62 1.98
N GLU A 2 21.78 -3.57 2.17
CA GLU A 2 21.75 -4.87 1.47
C GLU A 2 20.46 -5.71 1.67
N LEU A 3 19.92 -5.73 2.90
CA LEU A 3 18.68 -6.47 3.20
C LEU A 3 17.45 -5.87 2.50
N GLN A 4 17.38 -4.54 2.44
CA GLN A 4 16.30 -3.79 1.77
C GLN A 4 16.37 -3.99 0.25
N CYS A 5 17.58 -3.97 -0.33
CA CYS A 5 17.78 -4.30 -1.74
C CYS A 5 17.38 -5.75 -2.06
N LYS A 6 17.74 -6.72 -1.20
CA LYS A 6 17.35 -8.12 -1.37
C LYS A 6 15.82 -8.31 -1.27
N GLN A 7 15.15 -7.62 -0.35
CA GLN A 7 13.69 -7.64 -0.25
C GLN A 7 13.02 -7.01 -1.49
N ALA A 8 13.51 -5.86 -1.95
CA ALA A 8 13.02 -5.22 -3.17
C ALA A 8 13.18 -6.09 -4.43
N ILE A 9 14.30 -6.83 -4.56
CA ILE A 9 14.53 -7.78 -5.65
C ILE A 9 13.50 -8.93 -5.60
N ASN A 10 13.23 -9.48 -4.41
CA ASN A 10 12.26 -10.58 -4.25
C ASN A 10 10.83 -10.18 -4.65
N ILE A 11 10.45 -8.92 -4.44
CA ILE A 11 9.10 -8.41 -4.74
C ILE A 11 8.89 -8.27 -6.25
N LYS A 12 9.89 -7.74 -6.98
CA LYS A 12 9.81 -7.58 -8.44
C LYS A 12 9.91 -8.91 -9.18
N GLN A 13 10.60 -9.88 -8.62
CA GLN A 13 10.81 -11.21 -9.22
C GLN A 13 9.83 -12.27 -8.73
N ASP A 14 8.80 -11.90 -7.96
CA ASP A 14 7.77 -12.86 -7.55
C ASP A 14 6.99 -13.36 -8.78
N GLU A 15 7.11 -14.65 -9.07
CA GLU A 15 6.54 -15.27 -10.28
C GLU A 15 5.01 -15.29 -10.28
N ILE A 16 4.40 -15.42 -9.10
CA ILE A 16 2.94 -15.47 -8.95
C ILE A 16 2.41 -14.04 -8.94
N GLY A 17 3.02 -13.18 -8.15
CA GLY A 17 2.68 -11.79 -7.90
C GLY A 17 2.46 -11.53 -6.41
N ASN A 18 2.33 -10.24 -6.07
CA ASN A 18 2.34 -9.77 -4.70
C ASN A 18 0.92 -9.39 -4.22
N THR A 19 0.69 -9.53 -2.92
CA THR A 19 -0.46 -8.94 -2.25
C THR A 19 -0.09 -7.54 -1.78
N LEU A 20 -0.92 -6.55 -2.13
CA LEU A 20 -0.82 -5.18 -1.63
C LEU A 20 -1.78 -5.02 -0.46
N ALA A 21 -1.24 -4.86 0.74
CA ALA A 21 -2.01 -4.60 1.95
C ALA A 21 -1.94 -3.12 2.32
N PHE A 22 -3.07 -2.54 2.70
CA PHE A 22 -3.17 -1.17 3.20
C PHE A 22 -3.55 -1.16 4.68
N ASN A 23 -3.06 -0.15 5.39
CA ASN A 23 -3.48 0.15 6.74
C ASN A 23 -3.53 1.68 6.92
N GLY A 24 -4.65 2.19 7.44
CA GLY A 24 -4.75 3.59 7.84
C GLY A 24 -4.20 3.79 9.24
N TRP A 25 -3.38 4.82 9.47
CA TRP A 25 -2.99 5.22 10.82
C TRP A 25 -2.84 6.73 10.94
N LYS A 26 -3.02 7.23 12.17
CA LYS A 26 -2.71 8.62 12.53
C LYS A 26 -1.28 8.70 13.05
N ASN A 27 -0.42 9.49 12.42
CA ASN A 27 0.97 9.63 12.83
C ASN A 27 1.14 10.62 14.02
N ILE A 28 2.38 10.78 14.51
CA ILE A 28 2.69 11.66 15.66
C ILE A 28 2.40 13.15 15.39
N ASN A 29 2.35 13.55 14.12
CA ASN A 29 2.01 14.91 13.68
C ASN A 29 0.50 15.08 13.46
N HIS A 30 -0.32 14.11 13.89
CA HIS A 30 -1.77 14.09 13.71
C HIS A 30 -2.25 14.04 12.25
N GLN A 31 -1.38 13.62 11.30
CA GLN A 31 -1.78 13.35 9.93
C GLN A 31 -2.39 11.96 9.80
N GLU A 32 -3.43 11.83 9.00
CA GLU A 32 -3.96 10.54 8.58
C GLU A 32 -3.16 10.05 7.38
N VAL A 33 -2.60 8.85 7.51
CA VAL A 33 -1.68 8.28 6.53
C VAL A 33 -2.20 6.92 6.10
N LEU A 34 -2.25 6.71 4.79
CA LEU A 34 -2.51 5.41 4.19
C LEU A 34 -1.18 4.72 3.90
N GLY A 35 -0.77 3.84 4.80
CA GLY A 35 0.42 3.02 4.63
C GLY A 35 0.15 1.79 3.78
N SER A 36 1.19 1.29 3.10
CA SER A 36 1.11 0.06 2.33
C SER A 36 2.29 -0.88 2.52
N VAL A 37 1.99 -2.16 2.39
CA VAL A 37 2.92 -3.27 2.52
C VAL A 37 2.72 -4.21 1.34
N LEU A 38 3.83 -4.67 0.76
CA LEU A 38 3.83 -5.70 -0.26
C LEU A 38 4.24 -7.04 0.36
N ILE A 39 3.46 -8.08 0.05
CA ILE A 39 3.67 -9.43 0.54
C ILE A 39 3.85 -10.34 -0.68
N THR A 40 5.01 -10.97 -0.79
CA THR A 40 5.30 -11.96 -1.85
C THR A 40 4.50 -13.24 -1.64
N SER A 41 4.40 -14.08 -2.66
CA SER A 41 3.86 -15.45 -2.54
C SER A 41 4.64 -16.34 -1.56
N LYS A 42 5.88 -15.97 -1.24
CA LYS A 42 6.76 -16.65 -0.26
C LYS A 42 6.77 -15.96 1.10
N GLU A 43 5.70 -15.21 1.42
CA GLU A 43 5.47 -14.56 2.73
C GLU A 43 6.53 -13.52 3.15
N LYS A 44 7.42 -13.11 2.25
CA LYS A 44 8.31 -11.96 2.49
C LYS A 44 7.52 -10.67 2.44
N VAL A 45 7.80 -9.79 3.39
CA VAL A 45 7.08 -8.54 3.62
C VAL A 45 8.02 -7.36 3.38
N LEU A 46 7.54 -6.37 2.64
CA LEU A 46 8.23 -5.09 2.42
C LEU A 46 7.28 -3.93 2.73
N VAL A 47 7.67 -3.06 3.67
CA VAL A 47 7.03 -1.75 3.85
C VAL A 47 7.38 -0.92 2.62
N TRP A 48 6.38 -0.54 1.84
CA TRP A 48 6.63 -0.03 0.50
C TRP A 48 6.45 1.47 0.39
N ARG A 49 5.24 1.97 0.68
CA ARG A 49 4.90 3.38 0.50
C ARG A 49 3.88 3.83 1.54
N ALA A 50 3.76 5.14 1.70
CA ALA A 50 2.74 5.77 2.52
C ALA A 50 2.30 7.06 1.84
N GLU A 51 1.00 7.34 1.85
CA GLU A 51 0.41 8.57 1.32
C GLU A 51 -0.26 9.33 2.47
N ASP A 52 -0.03 10.64 2.54
CA ASP A 52 -0.82 11.51 3.41
C ASP A 52 -2.23 11.63 2.81
N ILE A 53 -3.23 11.34 3.65
CA ILE A 53 -4.67 11.39 3.35
C ILE A 53 -5.41 12.31 4.34
N SER A 54 -4.70 13.14 5.10
CA SER A 54 -5.28 14.03 6.12
C SER A 54 -6.33 14.99 5.54
N ASP A 55 -6.10 15.48 4.33
CA ASP A 55 -7.02 16.38 3.63
C ASP A 55 -8.08 15.61 2.81
N ASP A 56 -7.88 14.30 2.64
CA ASP A 56 -8.65 13.43 1.75
C ASP A 56 -9.68 12.56 2.51
N SER A 57 -9.55 12.41 3.82
CA SER A 57 -10.37 11.49 4.63
C SER A 57 -11.85 11.88 4.73
N ALA A 58 -12.20 13.13 4.40
CA ALA A 58 -13.57 13.59 4.29
C ALA A 58 -14.27 13.11 3.00
N TYR A 59 -13.52 12.68 1.98
CA TYR A 59 -14.06 12.36 0.66
C TYR A 59 -13.52 11.04 0.11
N THR A 60 -14.39 10.03 0.03
CA THR A 60 -14.08 8.71 -0.55
C THR A 60 -13.46 8.77 -1.94
N VAL A 61 -13.75 9.82 -2.74
CA VAL A 61 -13.20 9.98 -4.09
C VAL A 61 -11.70 10.25 -4.10
N ASP A 62 -11.17 10.96 -3.09
CA ASP A 62 -9.76 11.34 -3.05
C ASP A 62 -8.90 10.19 -2.52
N VAL A 63 -9.41 9.43 -1.55
CA VAL A 63 -8.80 8.16 -1.12
C VAL A 63 -8.69 7.17 -2.29
N VAL A 64 -9.72 7.07 -3.15
CA VAL A 64 -9.65 6.23 -4.36
C VAL A 64 -8.56 6.70 -5.33
N LYS A 65 -8.35 8.02 -5.49
CA LYS A 65 -7.25 8.53 -6.33
C LYS A 65 -5.89 8.16 -5.74
N LYS A 66 -5.74 8.25 -4.42
CA LYS A 66 -4.51 7.82 -3.72
C LYS A 66 -4.27 6.33 -3.92
N ILE A 67 -5.27 5.49 -3.72
CA ILE A 67 -5.18 4.05 -4.00
C ILE A 67 -4.75 3.78 -5.46
N LYS A 68 -5.34 4.49 -6.43
CA LYS A 68 -4.94 4.39 -7.85
C LYS A 68 -3.48 4.78 -8.07
N SER A 69 -2.96 5.76 -7.34
CA SER A 69 -1.55 6.16 -7.43
C SER A 69 -0.63 4.99 -7.08
N PHE A 70 -0.95 4.17 -6.08
CA PHE A 70 -0.15 2.98 -5.74
C PHE A 70 -0.07 1.99 -6.91
N PHE A 71 -1.17 1.77 -7.65
CA PHE A 71 -1.14 0.88 -8.82
C PHE A 71 -0.26 1.45 -9.95
N THR A 72 -0.38 2.74 -10.24
CA THR A 72 0.48 3.40 -11.23
C THR A 72 1.96 3.30 -10.83
N HIS A 73 2.28 3.42 -9.54
CA HIS A 73 3.63 3.23 -9.05
C HIS A 73 4.09 1.77 -9.15
N ALA A 74 3.22 0.80 -8.84
CA ALA A 74 3.55 -0.62 -8.94
C ALA A 74 3.87 -1.01 -10.39
N GLU A 75 3.07 -0.54 -11.35
CA GLU A 75 3.30 -0.74 -12.78
C GLU A 75 4.64 -0.15 -13.22
N LYS A 76 4.92 1.11 -12.85
CA LYS A 76 6.22 1.77 -13.14
C LYS A 76 7.40 1.02 -12.53
N ASP A 77 7.21 0.47 -11.34
CA ASP A 77 8.26 -0.28 -10.63
C ASP A 77 8.39 -1.73 -11.12
N GLY A 78 7.53 -2.20 -12.03
CA GLY A 78 7.51 -3.57 -12.54
C GLY A 78 6.99 -4.59 -11.52
N ILE A 79 6.19 -4.15 -10.56
CA ILE A 79 5.64 -4.99 -9.48
C ILE A 79 4.27 -5.51 -9.89
N LYS A 80 4.15 -6.83 -10.02
CA LYS A 80 2.87 -7.50 -10.26
C LYS A 80 2.06 -7.59 -8.97
N ILE A 81 0.84 -7.05 -8.95
CA ILE A 81 -0.12 -7.17 -7.84
C ILE A 81 -1.23 -8.14 -8.23
N ILE A 82 -1.55 -9.10 -7.37
CA ILE A 82 -2.59 -10.12 -7.62
C ILE A 82 -3.75 -10.05 -6.62
N ALA A 83 -3.53 -9.42 -5.47
CA ALA A 83 -4.51 -9.32 -4.41
C ALA A 83 -4.36 -7.99 -3.68
N ILE A 84 -5.48 -7.50 -3.16
CA ILE A 84 -5.54 -6.29 -2.35
C ILE A 84 -6.18 -6.66 -1.01
N VAL A 85 -5.57 -6.22 0.08
CA VAL A 85 -6.13 -6.34 1.42
C VAL A 85 -6.26 -4.94 2.00
N MET A 86 -7.46 -4.57 2.41
CA MET A 86 -7.72 -3.36 3.18
C MET A 86 -8.26 -3.77 4.55
N ASP A 87 -7.90 -3.00 5.57
CA ASP A 87 -8.53 -3.13 6.87
C ASP A 87 -10.01 -2.72 6.77
N SER A 88 -10.83 -3.37 7.57
CA SER A 88 -12.22 -2.98 7.73
C SER A 88 -12.30 -1.77 8.67
N ALA A 89 -11.82 -0.60 8.24
CA ALA A 89 -12.04 0.61 9.03
C ALA A 89 -13.52 1.03 8.91
N SER A 90 -14.19 1.19 10.05
CA SER A 90 -15.61 1.56 10.13
C SER A 90 -15.91 2.94 9.51
N THR A 91 -14.90 3.78 9.36
CA THR A 91 -14.97 5.10 8.71
C THR A 91 -15.22 5.04 7.21
N TYR A 92 -14.93 3.92 6.52
CA TYR A 92 -15.26 3.75 5.10
C TYR A 92 -16.69 3.25 4.85
N ALA A 93 -17.41 2.83 5.90
CA ALA A 93 -18.72 2.18 5.81
C ALA A 93 -19.89 3.07 6.28
N SER A 94 -19.63 4.29 6.74
CA SER A 94 -20.67 5.24 7.13
C SER A 94 -21.02 6.15 5.96
N ALA A 95 -21.99 5.72 5.15
CA ALA A 95 -22.74 6.54 4.20
C ALA A 95 -24.11 6.91 4.79
#